data_AF-A0A4Y4CXS2-F1
#
_entry.id   AF-A0A4Y4CXS2-F1
#
_cell.length_a   1.000
_cell.length_b   1.000
_cell.length_c   1.000
_cell.angle_alpha   90.00
_cell.angle_beta   90.00
_cell.angle_gamma   90.00
#
_symmetry.space_group_name_H-M   'P 1'
#
loop_
_entity.id
_entity.type
_entity.pdbx_description
1 polymer ?
#
loop_
_entity_poly.entity_id
_entity_poly.type
_entity_poly.pdbx_seq_one_letter_code
_entity_poly.pdbx_strand_id
1 'polypeptide(L)'
;MNYTAILPRRKKAPTTRPGVKGAGVTSAIKLLKGNTKGIELLNADLIAHAFAGIGADEVPWVTGFAGDVATADHKVWFGSSALPMPRFIRDTHNNYVCVSTFKRAEDGKYRRRKDCWAGLWLVLLDDIGTKIQPEALRLAPSCLVETSPGNFQAWLALAQPERNQAKAQALIDGLIKAGASDPGAGNLTRYGRLPTGINGKAKYAKDGQPFTQRVHVWEPSRRYTPEQIAQAHGFDLTAAASQPRTPRRKPSDSNAGRPGYLPILEAAGLYLEPIRGFHGGHRIVCPWHDGHTGKDQTGTAYFEPDERNDMKGGFKCQHGHCTHRTIADLDWFIVRLLAGRDAA
;
A
#
# COMPACT_ATOMS: atom_id res chain seq x y z
N MET A 1 -14.92 -39.77 2.00
CA MET A 1 -15.40 -39.71 0.60
C MET A 1 -14.43 -38.87 -0.18
N ASN A 2 -13.65 -39.51 -1.05
CA ASN A 2 -12.58 -38.88 -1.82
C ASN A 2 -13.18 -38.18 -3.04
N TYR A 3 -13.03 -36.85 -3.11
CA TYR A 3 -13.39 -36.09 -4.31
C TYR A 3 -12.14 -35.87 -5.15
N THR A 4 -12.04 -36.65 -6.22
CA THR A 4 -10.99 -36.57 -7.24
C THR A 4 -11.25 -35.37 -8.15
N ALA A 5 -10.29 -34.46 -8.27
CA ALA A 5 -10.36 -33.36 -9.23
C ALA A 5 -10.22 -33.88 -10.67
N ILE A 6 -11.16 -33.55 -11.54
CA ILE A 6 -11.11 -33.85 -12.98
C ILE A 6 -10.22 -32.80 -13.65
N LEU A 7 -8.97 -33.17 -13.96
CA LEU A 7 -8.08 -32.41 -14.83
C LEU A 7 -8.28 -32.86 -16.29
N PRO A 8 -8.43 -31.94 -17.27
CA PRO A 8 -8.41 -32.33 -18.68
C PRO A 8 -7.04 -32.87 -19.08
N ARG A 9 -7.05 -34.04 -19.72
CA ARG A 9 -5.90 -34.77 -20.24
C ARG A 9 -5.08 -33.87 -21.18
N ARG A 10 -3.83 -33.53 -20.81
CA ARG A 10 -2.87 -32.84 -21.68
C ARG A 10 -2.57 -33.72 -22.91
N LYS A 11 -2.86 -33.24 -24.12
CA LYS A 11 -2.25 -33.78 -25.34
C LYS A 11 -0.77 -33.42 -25.35
N LYS A 12 0.11 -34.40 -25.52
CA LYS A 12 1.56 -34.20 -25.72
C LYS A 12 1.77 -33.50 -27.07
N ALA A 13 2.51 -32.39 -27.06
CA ALA A 13 3.10 -31.77 -28.25
C ALA A 13 4.62 -32.02 -28.23
N PRO A 14 5.30 -31.99 -29.40
CA PRO A 14 6.59 -32.63 -29.62
C PRO A 14 7.75 -31.92 -28.92
N THR A 15 8.78 -32.70 -28.61
CA THR A 15 10.03 -32.31 -27.96
C THR A 15 10.86 -31.29 -28.75
N THR A 16 11.12 -30.13 -28.16
CA THR A 16 12.25 -29.24 -28.50
C THR A 16 12.92 -28.68 -27.24
N ARG A 17 14.23 -28.42 -27.36
CA ARG A 17 15.33 -28.17 -26.38
C ARG A 17 15.07 -27.28 -25.14
N PRO A 18 15.93 -27.38 -24.10
CA PRO A 18 15.70 -26.77 -22.79
C PRO A 18 16.18 -25.31 -22.73
N GLY A 19 15.26 -24.39 -22.46
CA GLY A 19 15.55 -22.99 -22.18
C GLY A 19 14.33 -22.30 -21.56
N VAL A 20 14.48 -21.91 -20.28
CA VAL A 20 13.67 -20.97 -19.48
C VAL A 20 12.13 -21.01 -19.68
N LYS A 21 11.42 -21.60 -18.70
CA LYS A 21 9.96 -21.57 -18.61
C LYS A 21 9.44 -20.12 -18.49
N GLY A 22 8.81 -19.62 -19.54
CA GLY A 22 8.04 -18.38 -19.52
C GLY A 22 6.87 -18.47 -18.53
N ALA A 23 6.64 -17.38 -17.79
CA ALA A 23 5.43 -17.18 -17.00
C ALA A 23 4.21 -17.34 -17.93
N GLY A 24 3.30 -18.26 -17.57
CA GLY A 24 2.16 -18.58 -18.42
C GLY A 24 1.29 -17.35 -18.65
N VAL A 25 1.17 -16.96 -19.93
CA VAL A 25 0.14 -16.03 -20.41
C VAL A 25 -1.22 -16.61 -19.98
N THR A 26 -2.05 -15.78 -19.36
CA THR A 26 -3.33 -16.17 -18.78
C THR A 26 -4.26 -16.78 -19.83
N SER A 27 -4.53 -18.08 -19.72
CA SER A 27 -5.79 -18.63 -20.23
C SER A 27 -6.94 -17.88 -19.54
N ALA A 28 -8.00 -17.54 -20.29
CA ALA A 28 -9.14 -16.79 -19.77
C ALA A 28 -9.61 -17.33 -18.41
N ILE A 29 -9.56 -16.49 -17.37
CA ILE A 29 -10.04 -16.85 -16.03
C ILE A 29 -11.54 -17.11 -16.14
N LYS A 30 -11.96 -18.33 -15.86
CA LYS A 30 -13.38 -18.71 -15.93
C LYS A 30 -14.12 -18.13 -14.73
N LEU A 31 -14.79 -17.00 -14.92
CA LEU A 31 -15.66 -16.41 -13.91
C LEU A 31 -16.91 -17.27 -13.70
N LEU A 32 -17.43 -17.25 -12.48
CA LEU A 32 -18.76 -17.77 -12.17
C LEU A 32 -19.81 -16.96 -12.96
N LYS A 33 -20.86 -17.63 -13.44
CA LYS A 33 -21.91 -17.01 -14.26
C LYS A 33 -23.03 -16.45 -13.38
N GLY A 34 -23.58 -15.29 -13.74
CA GLY A 34 -24.83 -14.77 -13.16
C GLY A 34 -24.84 -14.77 -11.63
N ASN A 35 -25.83 -15.43 -11.02
CA ASN A 35 -26.04 -15.52 -9.56
C ASN A 35 -25.45 -16.78 -8.92
N THR A 36 -24.54 -17.50 -9.59
CA THR A 36 -23.91 -18.69 -8.97
C THR A 36 -23.23 -18.32 -7.64
N LYS A 37 -23.42 -19.16 -6.63
CA LYS A 37 -22.78 -19.01 -5.31
C LYS A 37 -21.26 -19.06 -5.50
N GLY A 38 -20.56 -18.14 -4.84
CA GLY A 38 -19.09 -18.12 -4.80
C GLY A 38 -18.50 -19.36 -4.13
N ILE A 39 -17.19 -19.55 -4.28
CA ILE A 39 -16.42 -20.49 -3.48
C ILE A 39 -16.60 -20.11 -2.00
N GLU A 40 -16.97 -21.09 -1.18
CA GLU A 40 -17.06 -20.89 0.27
C GLU A 40 -15.63 -20.83 0.84
N LEU A 41 -15.25 -19.67 1.38
CA LEU A 41 -13.91 -19.40 1.89
C LEU A 41 -13.99 -18.54 3.14
N LEU A 42 -13.49 -19.06 4.26
CA LEU A 42 -13.48 -18.30 5.50
C LEU A 42 -12.42 -17.21 5.44
N ASN A 43 -12.70 -16.07 6.09
CA ASN A 43 -11.73 -14.98 6.21
C ASN A 43 -10.44 -15.44 6.92
N ALA A 44 -10.60 -16.35 7.89
CA ALA A 44 -9.47 -16.96 8.60
C ALA A 44 -8.57 -17.77 7.66
N ASP A 45 -9.13 -18.48 6.68
CA ASP A 45 -8.34 -19.28 5.73
C ASP A 45 -7.49 -18.39 4.82
N LEU A 46 -8.06 -17.30 4.29
CA LEU A 46 -7.28 -16.35 3.51
C LEU A 46 -6.16 -15.74 4.35
N ILE A 47 -6.44 -15.32 5.59
CA ILE A 47 -5.42 -14.75 6.48
C ILE A 47 -4.33 -15.79 6.80
N ALA A 48 -4.70 -17.01 7.16
CA ALA A 48 -3.75 -18.07 7.49
C ALA A 48 -2.83 -18.40 6.31
N HIS A 49 -3.37 -18.51 5.09
CA HIS A 49 -2.57 -18.79 3.90
C HIS A 49 -1.78 -17.58 3.41
N ALA A 50 -2.33 -16.37 3.47
CA ALA A 50 -1.65 -15.16 3.02
C ALA A 50 -0.43 -14.83 3.87
N PHE A 51 -0.55 -15.01 5.19
CA PHE A 51 0.45 -14.60 6.19
C PHE A 51 1.15 -15.80 6.85
N ALA A 52 1.22 -16.93 6.15
CA ALA A 52 1.93 -18.10 6.63
C ALA A 52 3.43 -17.78 6.78
N GLY A 53 3.95 -17.89 8.01
CA GLY A 53 5.37 -17.62 8.32
C GLY A 53 5.69 -16.21 8.79
N ILE A 54 4.70 -15.44 9.26
CA ILE A 54 4.94 -14.18 10.00
C ILE A 54 5.86 -14.41 11.20
N GLY A 55 6.68 -13.40 11.52
CA GLY A 55 7.52 -13.42 12.71
C GLY A 55 6.71 -13.30 14.02
N ALA A 56 7.33 -13.65 15.15
CA ALA A 56 6.67 -13.65 16.45
C ALA A 56 6.16 -12.26 16.93
N ASP A 57 6.79 -11.18 16.46
CA ASP A 57 6.39 -9.79 16.76
C ASP A 57 5.78 -9.08 15.53
N GLU A 58 5.11 -9.84 14.68
CA GLU A 58 4.50 -9.37 13.44
C GLU A 58 3.04 -9.81 13.38
N VAL A 59 2.13 -8.89 13.04
CA VAL A 59 0.71 -9.19 12.94
C VAL A 59 0.11 -8.72 11.61
N PRO A 60 -0.77 -9.50 10.98
CA PRO A 60 -1.68 -9.00 9.96
C PRO A 60 -2.67 -8.03 10.58
N TRP A 61 -3.26 -7.15 9.77
CA TRP A 61 -4.15 -6.10 10.26
C TRP A 61 -5.48 -6.11 9.52
N VAL A 62 -6.58 -6.01 10.26
CA VAL A 62 -7.95 -6.11 9.74
C VAL A 62 -8.85 -5.01 10.26
N THR A 63 -9.92 -4.74 9.53
CA THR A 63 -11.08 -3.97 10.02
C THR A 63 -12.38 -4.62 9.53
N GLY A 64 -13.46 -4.43 10.29
CA GLY A 64 -14.80 -4.90 9.97
C GLY A 64 -15.85 -3.99 10.60
N PHE A 65 -16.87 -3.63 9.82
CA PHE A 65 -17.99 -2.80 10.31
C PHE A 65 -19.24 -2.98 9.43
N ALA A 66 -20.42 -2.84 10.03
CA ALA A 66 -21.70 -2.86 9.31
C ALA A 66 -22.01 -1.50 8.67
N GLY A 67 -23.05 -1.45 7.82
CA GLY A 67 -23.57 -0.21 7.23
C GLY A 67 -22.81 0.27 5.98
N ASP A 68 -23.11 1.50 5.56
CA ASP A 68 -22.54 2.09 4.34
C ASP A 68 -21.09 2.55 4.57
N VAL A 69 -20.21 2.10 3.69
CA VAL A 69 -18.77 2.44 3.70
C VAL A 69 -18.54 3.94 3.50
N ALA A 70 -19.41 4.62 2.76
CA ALA A 70 -19.26 6.04 2.44
C ALA A 70 -19.55 6.97 3.63
N THR A 71 -20.35 6.51 4.60
CA THR A 71 -20.76 7.30 5.78
C THR A 71 -20.23 6.74 7.10
N ALA A 72 -19.45 5.66 7.06
CA ALA A 72 -18.88 5.05 8.24
C ALA A 72 -17.95 6.01 8.99
N ASP A 73 -18.04 6.02 10.32
CA ASP A 73 -17.15 6.80 11.19
C ASP A 73 -15.68 6.43 10.91
N HIS A 74 -14.81 7.44 10.76
CA HIS A 74 -13.40 7.23 10.43
C HIS A 74 -12.68 6.24 11.38
N LYS A 75 -13.09 6.13 12.64
CA LYS A 75 -12.51 5.23 13.65
C LYS A 75 -12.62 3.77 13.27
N VAL A 76 -13.61 3.35 12.46
CA VAL A 76 -13.70 1.95 12.02
C VAL A 76 -12.46 1.54 11.24
N TRP A 77 -11.79 2.47 10.55
CA TRP A 77 -10.60 2.21 9.74
C TRP A 77 -9.30 2.07 10.54
N PHE A 78 -9.34 2.34 11.86
CA PHE A 78 -8.19 2.09 12.74
C PHE A 78 -7.87 0.60 12.77
N GLY A 79 -8.90 -0.25 12.79
CA GLY A 79 -8.74 -1.71 12.76
C GLY A 79 -8.02 -2.27 13.99
N SER A 80 -7.58 -3.51 13.87
CA SER A 80 -6.80 -4.21 14.91
C SER A 80 -5.91 -5.29 14.29
N SER A 81 -5.04 -5.87 15.12
CA SER A 81 -4.39 -7.15 14.83
C SER A 81 -5.44 -8.19 14.42
N ALA A 82 -5.14 -8.97 13.38
CA ALA A 82 -5.94 -10.12 12.96
C ALA A 82 -5.78 -11.32 13.90
N LEU A 83 -4.86 -11.24 14.87
CA LEU A 83 -4.48 -12.33 15.76
C LEU A 83 -4.63 -11.89 17.24
N PRO A 84 -5.53 -12.52 18.01
CA PRO A 84 -6.62 -13.39 17.54
C PRO A 84 -7.62 -12.64 16.65
N MET A 85 -8.43 -13.37 15.85
CA MET A 85 -9.41 -12.76 14.96
C MET A 85 -10.38 -11.86 15.74
N PRO A 86 -10.49 -10.55 15.42
CA PRO A 86 -11.39 -9.66 16.13
C PRO A 86 -12.86 -10.02 15.93
N ARG A 87 -13.68 -9.86 16.99
CA ARG A 87 -15.13 -10.16 16.99
C ARG A 87 -15.97 -9.31 16.03
N PHE A 88 -15.40 -8.22 15.51
CA PHE A 88 -16.05 -7.37 14.50
C PHE A 88 -15.91 -7.91 13.07
N ILE A 89 -15.10 -8.95 12.84
CA ILE A 89 -15.04 -9.63 11.55
C ILE A 89 -16.20 -10.63 11.49
N ARG A 90 -17.22 -10.30 10.71
CA ARG A 90 -18.47 -11.08 10.56
C ARG A 90 -18.93 -11.08 9.12
N ASP A 91 -19.57 -12.14 8.66
CA ASP A 91 -20.09 -12.23 7.28
C ASP A 91 -21.03 -11.08 6.88
N THR A 92 -21.75 -10.51 7.83
CA THR A 92 -22.64 -9.34 7.68
C THR A 92 -21.92 -7.99 7.70
N HIS A 93 -20.58 -7.96 7.73
CA HIS A 93 -19.79 -6.73 7.81
C HIS A 93 -18.99 -6.47 6.52
N ASN A 94 -18.65 -5.20 6.30
CA ASN A 94 -17.62 -4.81 5.37
C ASN A 94 -16.26 -5.21 5.97
N ASN A 95 -15.71 -6.35 5.56
CA ASN A 95 -14.47 -6.89 6.11
C ASN A 95 -13.29 -6.58 5.20
N TYR A 96 -12.18 -6.17 5.81
CA TYR A 96 -10.95 -5.82 5.11
C TYR A 96 -9.72 -6.36 5.82
N VAL A 97 -8.68 -6.63 5.03
CA VAL A 97 -7.33 -6.99 5.49
C VAL A 97 -6.30 -6.13 4.79
N CYS A 98 -5.24 -5.77 5.50
CA CYS A 98 -4.12 -5.05 4.93
C CYS A 98 -3.27 -5.96 4.04
N VAL A 99 -2.70 -5.38 2.97
CA VAL A 99 -1.69 -6.04 2.12
C VAL A 99 -0.40 -6.41 2.86
N SER A 100 -0.18 -5.78 4.00
CA SER A 100 1.03 -5.84 4.80
C SER A 100 0.76 -6.20 6.25
N THR A 101 1.83 -6.51 6.95
CA THR A 101 1.88 -6.78 8.38
C THR A 101 2.62 -5.68 9.14
N PHE A 102 2.47 -5.69 10.47
CA PHE A 102 2.94 -4.62 11.34
C PHE A 102 3.56 -5.16 12.63
N LYS A 103 4.50 -4.39 13.18
CA LYS A 103 5.15 -4.63 14.48
C LYS A 103 4.65 -3.66 15.53
N ARG A 104 5.14 -3.83 16.75
CA ARG A 104 4.92 -2.88 17.85
C ARG A 104 5.63 -1.57 17.56
N ALA A 105 5.01 -0.48 17.98
CA ALA A 105 5.68 0.81 18.14
C ALA A 105 6.50 0.83 19.44
N GLU A 106 7.17 1.95 19.72
CA GLU A 106 7.99 2.15 20.92
C GLU A 106 7.21 1.95 22.24
N ASP A 107 5.91 2.28 22.26
CA ASP A 107 5.04 2.04 23.42
C ASP A 107 4.55 0.58 23.56
N GLY A 108 5.13 -0.33 22.78
CA GLY A 108 4.81 -1.76 22.81
C GLY A 108 3.48 -2.12 22.14
N LYS A 109 2.73 -1.18 21.54
CA LYS A 109 1.44 -1.46 20.89
C LYS A 109 1.62 -1.66 19.39
N TYR A 110 0.96 -2.68 18.83
CA TYR A 110 0.89 -2.84 17.38
C TYR A 110 0.09 -1.70 16.75
N ARG A 111 0.55 -1.21 15.59
CA ARG A 111 -0.15 -0.16 14.85
C ARG A 111 -0.02 -0.33 13.35
N ARG A 112 -1.12 -0.07 12.63
CA ARG A 112 -1.12 0.09 11.18
C ARG A 112 -0.55 1.46 10.78
N ARG A 113 0.77 1.59 10.83
CA ARG A 113 1.50 2.79 10.40
C ARG A 113 2.76 2.41 9.62
N LYS A 114 3.32 3.38 8.90
CA LYS A 114 4.50 3.17 8.04
C LYS A 114 5.77 2.88 8.85
N ASP A 115 5.93 3.47 10.03
CA ASP A 115 7.02 3.24 10.99
C ASP A 115 6.94 1.84 11.64
N CYS A 116 5.74 1.29 11.77
CA CYS A 116 5.51 -0.06 12.28
C CYS A 116 5.43 -1.12 11.17
N TRP A 117 5.64 -0.78 9.91
CA TRP A 117 5.49 -1.71 8.79
C TRP A 117 6.55 -2.81 8.83
N ALA A 118 6.12 -4.07 8.69
CA ALA A 118 7.01 -5.23 8.78
C ALA A 118 7.32 -5.86 7.42
N GLY A 119 6.34 -5.94 6.52
CA GLY A 119 6.50 -6.57 5.22
C GLY A 119 5.23 -6.55 4.39
N LEU A 120 5.39 -6.55 3.07
CA LEU A 120 4.31 -6.75 2.11
C LEU A 120 4.14 -8.25 1.89
N TRP A 121 2.90 -8.75 1.93
CA TRP A 121 2.58 -10.17 1.80
C TRP A 121 1.62 -10.46 0.65
N LEU A 122 0.73 -9.50 0.37
CA LEU A 122 -0.25 -9.56 -0.70
C LEU A 122 -0.07 -8.35 -1.60
N VAL A 123 -0.31 -8.53 -2.89
CA VAL A 123 -0.53 -7.43 -3.83
C VAL A 123 -2.02 -7.40 -4.17
N LEU A 124 -2.63 -6.21 -4.09
CA LEU A 124 -4.03 -5.96 -4.41
C LEU A 124 -4.14 -5.27 -5.76
N LEU A 125 -4.84 -5.89 -6.70
CA LEU A 125 -5.31 -5.25 -7.92
C LEU A 125 -6.81 -4.96 -7.75
N ASP A 126 -7.14 -3.68 -7.59
CA ASP A 126 -8.48 -3.20 -7.18
C ASP A 126 -9.30 -2.71 -8.39
N ASP A 127 -10.63 -2.62 -8.23
CA ASP A 127 -11.59 -2.10 -9.22
C ASP A 127 -11.53 -2.73 -10.64
N ILE A 128 -11.22 -4.03 -10.74
CA ILE A 128 -11.21 -4.79 -12.00
C ILE A 128 -12.64 -5.01 -12.49
N GLY A 129 -12.93 -4.69 -13.75
CA GLY A 129 -14.25 -4.77 -14.38
C GLY A 129 -15.04 -3.45 -14.32
N THR A 130 -14.56 -2.45 -13.57
CA THR A 130 -15.18 -1.11 -13.53
C THR A 130 -14.21 0.00 -13.93
N LYS A 131 -13.25 0.34 -13.06
CA LYS A 131 -12.23 1.36 -13.38
C LYS A 131 -11.06 0.76 -14.14
N ILE A 132 -10.72 -0.49 -13.83
CA ILE A 132 -9.61 -1.23 -14.42
C ILE A 132 -10.19 -2.29 -15.35
N GLN A 133 -9.70 -2.34 -16.59
CA GLN A 133 -10.17 -3.32 -17.57
C GLN A 133 -9.71 -4.74 -17.18
N PRO A 134 -10.52 -5.79 -17.40
CA PRO A 134 -10.15 -7.18 -17.06
C PRO A 134 -8.81 -7.64 -17.64
N GLU A 135 -8.42 -7.12 -18.80
CA GLU A 135 -7.16 -7.43 -19.49
C GLU A 135 -5.93 -6.94 -18.74
N ALA A 136 -6.10 -6.00 -17.79
CA ALA A 136 -5.03 -5.55 -16.91
C ALA A 136 -4.61 -6.66 -15.91
N LEU A 137 -5.43 -7.69 -15.70
CA LEU A 137 -5.11 -8.87 -14.91
C LEU A 137 -4.22 -9.84 -15.72
N ARG A 138 -2.92 -9.52 -15.77
CA ARG A 138 -1.91 -10.27 -16.54
C ARG A 138 -1.39 -11.53 -15.86
N LEU A 139 -1.64 -11.67 -14.56
CA LEU A 139 -1.38 -12.87 -13.79
C LEU A 139 -2.69 -13.44 -13.26
N ALA A 140 -2.81 -14.76 -13.28
CA ALA A 140 -3.95 -15.39 -12.65
C ALA A 140 -3.90 -15.19 -11.12
N PRO A 141 -5.03 -14.86 -10.48
CA PRO A 141 -5.05 -14.47 -9.07
C PRO A 141 -4.91 -15.67 -8.13
N SER A 142 -4.33 -15.42 -6.95
CA SER A 142 -4.38 -16.37 -5.81
C SER A 142 -5.78 -16.39 -5.20
N CYS A 143 -6.44 -15.24 -5.15
CA CYS A 143 -7.85 -15.12 -4.81
C CYS A 143 -8.50 -14.02 -5.65
N LEU A 144 -9.68 -14.28 -6.22
CA LEU A 144 -10.48 -13.29 -6.94
C LEU A 144 -11.81 -13.12 -6.23
N VAL A 145 -12.09 -11.92 -5.76
CA VAL A 145 -13.30 -11.59 -5.00
C VAL A 145 -14.10 -10.56 -5.80
N GLU A 146 -15.35 -10.88 -6.12
CA GLU A 146 -16.32 -9.92 -6.59
C GLU A 146 -16.85 -9.11 -5.40
N THR A 147 -16.63 -7.80 -5.43
CA THR A 147 -16.92 -6.87 -4.32
C THR A 147 -18.23 -6.10 -4.53
N SER A 148 -18.69 -6.00 -5.77
CA SER A 148 -20.03 -5.56 -6.19
C SER A 148 -20.31 -6.17 -7.57
N PRO A 149 -21.56 -6.14 -8.09
CA PRO A 149 -21.86 -6.76 -9.37
C PRO A 149 -20.91 -6.31 -10.49
N GLY A 150 -20.15 -7.24 -11.07
CA GLY A 150 -19.19 -6.97 -12.14
C GLY A 150 -17.90 -6.24 -11.73
N ASN A 151 -17.69 -5.98 -10.43
CA ASN A 151 -16.47 -5.37 -9.90
C ASN A 151 -15.69 -6.37 -9.05
N PHE A 152 -14.41 -6.51 -9.33
CA PHE A 152 -13.55 -7.51 -8.73
C PHE A 152 -12.30 -6.88 -8.13
N GLN A 153 -11.80 -7.52 -7.09
CA GLN A 153 -10.42 -7.34 -6.65
C GLN A 153 -9.68 -8.68 -6.76
N ALA A 154 -8.43 -8.60 -7.20
CA ALA A 154 -7.53 -9.74 -7.27
C ALA A 154 -6.43 -9.62 -6.23
N TRP A 155 -6.26 -10.70 -5.46
CA TRP A 155 -5.14 -10.90 -4.56
C TRP A 155 -4.07 -11.75 -5.24
N LEU A 156 -2.84 -11.23 -5.27
CA LEU A 156 -1.64 -11.99 -5.62
C LEU A 156 -0.83 -12.20 -4.34
N ALA A 157 -0.74 -13.45 -3.89
CA ALA A 157 0.08 -13.79 -2.72
C ALA A 157 1.56 -13.83 -3.08
N LEU A 158 2.40 -13.25 -2.22
CA LEU A 158 3.84 -13.35 -2.41
C LEU A 158 4.37 -14.71 -1.94
N ALA A 159 5.38 -15.23 -2.65
CA ALA A 159 6.06 -16.46 -2.30
C ALA A 159 6.88 -16.31 -1.01
N GLN A 160 7.40 -15.11 -0.78
CA GLN A 160 8.04 -14.64 0.44
C GLN A 160 7.64 -13.17 0.65
N PRO A 161 7.51 -12.70 1.90
CA PRO A 161 7.20 -11.30 2.14
C PRO A 161 8.31 -10.39 1.60
N GLU A 162 7.92 -9.31 0.91
CA GLU A 162 8.88 -8.27 0.55
C GLU A 162 9.13 -7.39 1.78
N ARG A 163 10.39 -7.38 2.24
CA ARG A 163 10.83 -6.70 3.46
C ARG A 163 11.56 -5.39 3.17
N ASN A 164 11.98 -5.18 1.92
CA ASN A 164 12.49 -3.89 1.48
C ASN A 164 11.30 -2.97 1.17
N GLN A 165 11.08 -2.01 2.06
CA GLN A 165 9.98 -1.06 1.95
C GLN A 165 9.98 -0.25 0.65
N ALA A 166 11.15 0.16 0.16
CA ALA A 166 11.28 0.92 -1.08
C ALA A 166 10.91 0.06 -2.29
N LYS A 167 11.36 -1.20 -2.31
CA LYS A 167 11.01 -2.16 -3.35
C LYS A 167 9.52 -2.52 -3.34
N ALA A 168 8.94 -2.72 -2.16
CA ALA A 168 7.50 -2.94 -2.00
C ALA A 168 6.68 -1.75 -2.52
N GLN A 169 7.10 -0.52 -2.20
CA GLN A 169 6.43 0.69 -2.71
C GLN A 169 6.59 0.80 -4.23
N ALA A 170 7.78 0.56 -4.77
CA ALA A 170 8.03 0.59 -6.21
C ALA A 170 7.20 -0.45 -6.98
N LEU A 171 6.94 -1.63 -6.39
CA LEU A 171 6.02 -2.62 -6.95
C LEU A 171 4.60 -2.09 -7.05
N ILE A 172 4.08 -1.50 -5.97
CA ILE A 172 2.72 -0.93 -5.94
C ILE A 172 2.60 0.24 -6.94
N ASP A 173 3.56 1.17 -6.92
CA ASP A 173 3.57 2.33 -7.81
C ASP A 173 3.69 1.92 -9.28
N GLY A 174 4.52 0.92 -9.58
CA GLY A 174 4.67 0.35 -10.91
C GLY A 174 3.38 -0.26 -11.44
N LEU A 175 2.63 -0.98 -10.59
CA LEU A 175 1.32 -1.54 -10.96
C LEU A 175 0.28 -0.47 -11.25
N ILE A 176 0.23 0.60 -10.45
CA ILE A 176 -0.66 1.74 -10.70
C ILE A 176 -0.29 2.43 -12.00
N LYS A 177 1.01 2.69 -12.23
CA LYS A 177 1.51 3.29 -13.46
C LYS A 177 1.22 2.43 -14.69
N ALA A 178 1.26 1.10 -14.54
CA ALA A 178 0.91 0.14 -15.58
C ALA A 178 -0.62 0.01 -15.81
N GLY A 179 -1.45 0.75 -15.06
CA GLY A 179 -2.91 0.69 -15.15
C GLY A 179 -3.51 -0.61 -14.62
N ALA A 180 -2.80 -1.33 -13.74
CA ALA A 180 -3.23 -2.62 -13.20
C ALA A 180 -4.01 -2.52 -11.88
N SER A 181 -4.03 -1.35 -11.24
CA SER A 181 -4.75 -1.11 -9.99
C SER A 181 -5.17 0.36 -9.86
N ASP A 182 -6.17 0.62 -9.03
CA ASP A 182 -6.69 1.97 -8.76
C ASP A 182 -5.59 2.90 -8.18
N PRO A 183 -5.45 4.16 -8.67
CA PRO A 183 -4.46 5.10 -8.15
C PRO A 183 -4.57 5.39 -6.64
N GLY A 184 -5.77 5.25 -6.05
CA GLY A 184 -5.97 5.39 -4.61
C GLY A 184 -5.42 4.23 -3.78
N ALA A 185 -5.08 3.09 -4.40
CA ALA A 185 -4.55 1.90 -3.74
C ALA A 185 -3.03 1.95 -3.45
N GLY A 186 -2.37 3.08 -3.74
CA GLY A 186 -0.90 3.23 -3.77
C GLY A 186 -0.13 3.24 -2.45
N ASN A 187 -0.63 2.60 -1.38
CA ASN A 187 0.08 2.62 -0.10
C ASN A 187 0.32 1.22 0.49
N LEU A 188 1.46 1.09 1.18
CA LEU A 188 1.89 -0.15 1.85
C LEU A 188 0.96 -0.60 2.98
N THR A 189 -0.01 0.21 3.40
CA THR A 189 -0.95 -0.12 4.48
C THR A 189 -2.38 -0.29 3.96
N ARG A 190 -2.53 -0.51 2.64
CA ARG A 190 -3.81 -0.53 1.94
C ARG A 190 -4.65 -1.72 2.39
N TYR A 191 -5.91 -1.44 2.65
CA TYR A 191 -6.94 -2.44 2.86
C TYR A 191 -7.49 -2.93 1.51
N GLY A 192 -7.75 -4.23 1.41
CA GLY A 192 -8.66 -4.81 0.42
C GLY A 192 -9.69 -5.69 1.11
N ARG A 193 -10.77 -6.07 0.41
CA ARG A 193 -11.84 -6.90 0.96
C ARG A 193 -11.36 -8.30 1.32
N LEU A 194 -11.72 -8.76 2.50
CA LEU A 194 -11.64 -10.18 2.84
C LEU A 194 -12.65 -10.99 2.00
N PRO A 195 -12.50 -12.32 1.82
CA PRO A 195 -13.39 -13.12 0.99
C PRO A 195 -14.87 -13.06 1.37
N THR A 196 -15.17 -13.23 2.65
CA THR A 196 -16.52 -13.31 3.21
C THR A 196 -16.88 -11.99 3.88
N GLY A 197 -17.98 -11.40 3.43
CA GLY A 197 -18.45 -10.08 3.87
C GLY A 197 -19.54 -9.54 2.96
N ILE A 198 -19.97 -8.32 3.27
CA ILE A 198 -20.90 -7.56 2.44
C ILE A 198 -20.25 -6.30 1.87
N ASN A 199 -20.82 -5.77 0.80
CA ASN A 199 -20.64 -4.38 0.40
C ASN A 199 -21.88 -3.59 0.82
N GLY A 200 -21.75 -2.84 1.92
CA GLY A 200 -22.86 -2.12 2.53
C GLY A 200 -23.24 -0.80 1.83
N LYS A 201 -22.66 -0.47 0.67
CA LYS A 201 -23.04 0.74 -0.08
C LYS A 201 -24.48 0.62 -0.58
N ALA A 202 -25.32 1.60 -0.27
CA ALA A 202 -26.75 1.55 -0.56
C ALA A 202 -27.08 1.29 -2.04
N LYS A 203 -26.27 1.84 -2.97
CA LYS A 203 -26.46 1.65 -4.42
C LYS A 203 -26.31 0.21 -4.92
N TYR A 204 -25.73 -0.69 -4.13
CA TYR A 204 -25.60 -2.11 -4.46
C TYR A 204 -26.59 -2.98 -3.68
N ALA A 205 -27.43 -2.39 -2.84
CA ALA A 205 -28.45 -3.13 -2.11
C ALA A 205 -29.57 -3.55 -3.07
N LYS A 206 -30.08 -4.76 -2.88
CA LYS A 206 -31.25 -5.30 -3.59
C LYS A 206 -32.24 -5.78 -2.55
N ASP A 207 -33.49 -5.31 -2.64
CA ASP A 207 -34.56 -5.64 -1.70
C ASP A 207 -34.16 -5.39 -0.22
N GLY A 208 -33.43 -4.29 0.01
CA GLY A 208 -32.90 -3.91 1.32
C GLY A 208 -31.69 -4.73 1.80
N GLN A 209 -31.26 -5.75 1.06
CA GLN A 209 -30.11 -6.57 1.40
C GLN A 209 -28.84 -6.06 0.71
N PRO A 210 -27.72 -5.91 1.43
CA PRO A 210 -26.46 -5.50 0.83
C PRO A 210 -25.91 -6.59 -0.09
N PHE A 211 -25.02 -6.21 -1.01
CA PHE A 211 -24.37 -7.19 -1.89
C PHE A 211 -23.42 -8.09 -1.08
N THR A 212 -23.66 -9.40 -1.06
CA THR A 212 -22.74 -10.37 -0.49
C THR A 212 -21.59 -10.64 -1.46
N GLN A 213 -20.36 -10.49 -0.99
CA GLN A 213 -19.17 -10.71 -1.80
C GLN A 213 -19.09 -12.16 -2.27
N ARG A 214 -18.49 -12.39 -3.44
CA ARG A 214 -18.37 -13.73 -4.03
C ARG A 214 -16.95 -14.05 -4.41
N VAL A 215 -16.45 -15.20 -3.98
CA VAL A 215 -15.14 -15.69 -4.38
C VAL A 215 -15.27 -16.47 -5.69
N HIS A 216 -14.51 -16.06 -6.71
CA HIS A 216 -14.51 -16.69 -8.03
C HIS A 216 -13.30 -17.61 -8.22
N VAL A 217 -12.18 -17.27 -7.59
CA VAL A 217 -10.94 -18.05 -7.64
C VAL A 217 -10.37 -18.14 -6.24
N TRP A 218 -9.95 -19.34 -5.85
CA TRP A 218 -9.13 -19.59 -4.67
C TRP A 218 -8.06 -20.63 -5.02
N GLU A 219 -6.80 -20.20 -5.03
CA GLU A 219 -5.64 -21.04 -5.29
C GLU A 219 -4.50 -20.60 -4.35
N PRO A 220 -4.48 -21.05 -3.09
CA PRO A 220 -3.53 -20.60 -2.07
C PRO A 220 -2.08 -21.02 -2.34
N SER A 221 -1.86 -22.00 -3.23
CA SER A 221 -0.52 -22.43 -3.64
C SER A 221 0.09 -21.52 -4.71
N ARG A 222 -0.74 -20.75 -5.43
CA ARG A 222 -0.29 -19.82 -6.47
C ARG A 222 0.29 -18.58 -5.81
N ARG A 223 1.61 -18.47 -5.88
CA ARG A 223 2.39 -17.38 -5.30
C ARG A 223 3.39 -16.85 -6.28
N TYR A 224 3.75 -15.58 -6.11
CA TYR A 224 4.63 -14.86 -7.00
C TYR A 224 5.76 -14.17 -6.25
N THR A 225 6.89 -13.96 -6.91
CA THR A 225 7.87 -12.97 -6.45
C THR A 225 7.44 -11.57 -6.92
N PRO A 226 7.89 -10.49 -6.25
CA PRO A 226 7.70 -9.12 -6.74
C PRO A 226 8.12 -8.95 -8.21
N GLU A 227 9.22 -9.56 -8.62
CA GLU A 227 9.77 -9.47 -9.97
C GLU A 227 8.86 -10.15 -11.00
N GLN A 228 8.29 -11.31 -10.67
CA GLN A 228 7.34 -11.99 -11.55
C GLN A 228 6.09 -11.14 -11.78
N ILE A 229 5.61 -10.46 -10.74
CA ILE A 229 4.50 -9.52 -10.85
C ILE A 229 4.91 -8.35 -11.76
N ALA A 230 6.02 -7.67 -11.45
CA ALA A 230 6.49 -6.53 -12.24
C ALA A 230 6.71 -6.87 -13.72
N GLN A 231 7.39 -7.98 -14.00
CA GLN A 231 7.66 -8.46 -15.35
C GLN A 231 6.36 -8.72 -16.13
N ALA A 232 5.37 -9.38 -15.51
CA ALA A 232 4.09 -9.63 -16.16
C ALA A 232 3.37 -8.31 -16.51
N HIS A 233 3.53 -7.29 -15.67
CA HIS A 233 2.96 -5.96 -15.88
C HIS A 233 3.85 -5.00 -16.70
N GLY A 234 4.99 -5.48 -17.21
CA GLY A 234 5.81 -4.76 -18.18
C GLY A 234 6.69 -3.67 -17.58
N PHE A 235 7.08 -3.80 -16.31
CA PHE A 235 8.05 -2.92 -15.67
C PHE A 235 9.11 -3.71 -14.88
N ASP A 236 10.23 -3.06 -14.58
CA ASP A 236 11.36 -3.67 -13.89
C ASP A 236 11.50 -3.14 -12.46
N LEU A 237 11.76 -4.04 -11.51
CA LEU A 237 12.03 -3.73 -10.10
C LEU A 237 13.52 -3.74 -9.74
N THR A 238 14.41 -4.16 -10.65
CA THR A 238 15.86 -4.22 -10.40
C THR A 238 16.43 -2.85 -10.03
N ALA A 239 15.98 -1.76 -10.68
CA ALA A 239 16.42 -0.40 -10.38
C ALA A 239 16.05 0.07 -8.96
N ALA A 240 14.93 -0.41 -8.40
CA ALA A 240 14.51 -0.10 -7.04
C ALA A 240 15.29 -0.92 -5.98
N ALA A 241 15.84 -2.08 -6.37
CA ALA A 241 16.73 -2.90 -5.54
C ALA A 241 18.17 -2.37 -5.52
N SER A 242 18.58 -1.66 -6.59
CA SER A 242 19.94 -1.14 -6.78
C SER A 242 20.15 0.30 -6.32
N GLN A 243 19.14 0.97 -5.75
CA GLN A 243 19.39 2.19 -4.99
C GLN A 243 20.37 1.82 -3.87
N PRO A 244 21.61 2.33 -3.86
CA PRO A 244 22.46 2.17 -2.70
C PRO A 244 21.63 2.66 -1.53
N ARG A 245 21.56 1.87 -0.45
CA ARG A 245 21.30 2.49 0.84
C ARG A 245 22.33 3.59 0.92
N THR A 246 21.93 4.85 0.81
CA THR A 246 22.72 5.93 1.39
C THR A 246 23.05 5.41 2.78
N PRO A 247 24.34 5.27 3.14
CA PRO A 247 24.71 4.70 4.41
C PRO A 247 23.86 5.42 5.44
N ARG A 248 23.05 4.68 6.19
CA ARG A 248 22.49 5.20 7.43
C ARG A 248 23.72 5.42 8.28
N ARG A 249 24.31 6.61 8.17
CA ARG A 249 25.42 7.05 8.97
C ARG A 249 24.93 6.77 10.39
N LYS A 250 25.70 5.97 11.14
CA LYS A 250 25.48 5.86 12.59
C LYS A 250 25.26 7.29 13.09
N PRO A 251 24.27 7.54 13.98
CA PRO A 251 24.19 8.85 14.62
C PRO A 251 25.61 9.17 15.09
N SER A 252 26.21 10.22 14.53
CA SER A 252 27.41 10.73 15.17
C SER A 252 26.94 11.19 16.53
N ASP A 253 27.61 10.75 17.58
CA ASP A 253 27.41 11.18 18.96
C ASP A 253 27.81 12.66 19.14
N SER A 254 27.21 13.53 18.34
CA SER A 254 27.36 14.96 18.35
C SER A 254 25.96 15.58 18.38
N ASN A 255 25.21 15.25 19.43
CA ASN A 255 24.07 16.04 19.90
C ASN A 255 24.61 17.32 20.55
N ALA A 256 25.18 18.21 19.73
CA ALA A 256 25.34 19.62 20.04
C ALA A 256 24.43 20.37 19.08
N GLY A 257 23.48 21.14 19.63
CA GLY A 257 22.31 21.70 18.95
C GLY A 257 22.58 22.20 17.53
N ARG A 258 21.89 21.61 16.55
CA ARG A 258 21.88 22.14 15.18
C ARG A 258 21.11 23.46 15.18
N PRO A 259 21.69 24.57 14.66
CA PRO A 259 20.93 25.79 14.44
C PRO A 259 19.84 25.56 13.39
N GLY A 260 18.64 26.12 13.62
CA GLY A 260 17.53 26.04 12.67
C GLY A 260 17.79 26.82 11.38
N TYR A 261 16.97 26.58 10.35
CA TYR A 261 17.14 27.17 9.01
C TYR A 261 16.50 28.54 8.81
N LEU A 262 15.90 29.15 9.85
CA LEU A 262 15.17 30.41 9.72
C LEU A 262 15.97 31.52 9.02
N PRO A 263 17.21 31.87 9.44
CA PRO A 263 17.97 32.93 8.78
C PRO A 263 18.26 32.64 7.30
N ILE A 264 18.42 31.37 6.94
CA ILE A 264 18.69 30.95 5.56
C ILE A 264 17.42 31.07 4.71
N LEU A 265 16.28 30.66 5.26
CA LEU A 265 14.98 30.74 4.60
C LEU A 265 14.52 32.19 4.42
N GLU A 266 14.76 33.05 5.41
CA GLU A 266 14.53 34.51 5.31
C GLU A 266 15.42 35.14 4.23
N ALA A 267 16.73 34.88 4.28
CA ALA A 267 17.66 35.43 3.30
C ALA A 267 17.37 34.93 1.87
N ALA A 268 16.65 33.82 1.72
CA ALA A 268 16.23 33.25 0.43
C ALA A 268 14.84 33.70 -0.03
N GLY A 269 14.15 34.55 0.74
CA GLY A 269 12.78 34.99 0.43
C GLY A 269 11.74 33.88 0.53
N LEU A 270 12.04 32.80 1.26
CA LEU A 270 11.15 31.65 1.43
C LEU A 270 10.37 31.69 2.75
N TYR A 271 10.73 32.56 3.68
CA TYR A 271 9.99 32.70 4.94
C TYR A 271 8.72 33.55 4.77
N LEU A 272 7.63 33.13 5.42
CA LEU A 272 6.36 33.88 5.42
C LEU A 272 6.04 34.45 6.80
N GLU A 273 5.71 33.58 7.77
CA GLU A 273 5.24 34.00 9.10
C GLU A 273 5.30 32.83 10.10
N PRO A 274 5.32 33.09 11.43
CA PRO A 274 5.21 32.02 12.42
C PRO A 274 3.79 31.43 12.47
N ILE A 275 3.66 30.15 12.80
CA ILE A 275 2.38 29.48 12.97
C ILE A 275 1.86 29.74 14.40
N ARG A 276 0.78 30.53 14.50
CA ARG A 276 0.13 30.79 15.80
C ARG A 276 -0.27 29.50 16.52
N GLY A 277 0.08 29.40 17.80
CA GLY A 277 -0.25 28.25 18.64
C GLY A 277 0.71 27.06 18.51
N PHE A 278 1.72 27.13 17.63
CA PHE A 278 2.72 26.08 17.46
C PHE A 278 4.13 26.64 17.67
N HIS A 279 4.70 26.38 18.85
CA HIS A 279 6.04 26.84 19.20
C HIS A 279 7.09 26.28 18.22
N GLY A 280 7.94 27.15 17.66
CA GLY A 280 8.96 26.79 16.68
C GLY A 280 8.43 26.40 15.30
N GLY A 281 7.13 26.59 15.04
CA GLY A 281 6.48 26.33 13.76
C GLY A 281 6.39 27.58 12.89
N HIS A 282 6.69 27.44 11.61
CA HIS A 282 6.81 28.53 10.65
C HIS A 282 6.14 28.17 9.33
N ARG A 283 5.38 29.10 8.75
CA ARG A 283 4.94 29.03 7.37
C ARG A 283 6.06 29.52 6.47
N ILE A 284 6.30 28.76 5.41
CA ILE A 284 7.30 29.08 4.41
C ILE A 284 6.71 28.86 3.02
N VAL A 285 7.27 29.52 2.01
CA VAL A 285 7.09 29.12 0.62
C VAL A 285 7.78 27.77 0.41
N CYS A 286 7.09 26.85 -0.23
CA CYS A 286 7.66 25.54 -0.52
C CYS A 286 8.93 25.69 -1.39
N PRO A 287 10.06 25.09 -1.02
CA PRO A 287 11.27 25.12 -1.85
C PRO A 287 11.08 24.59 -3.28
N TRP A 288 10.03 23.78 -3.50
CA TRP A 288 9.68 23.19 -4.79
C TRP A 288 8.37 23.75 -5.35
N HIS A 289 8.03 25.01 -5.02
CA HIS A 289 6.75 25.62 -5.39
C HIS A 289 6.48 25.59 -6.91
N ASP A 290 7.53 25.65 -7.75
CA ASP A 290 7.38 25.62 -9.21
C ASP A 290 6.78 24.32 -9.74
N GLY A 291 6.88 23.22 -8.98
CA GLY A 291 6.27 21.94 -9.30
C GLY A 291 4.81 21.81 -8.85
N HIS A 292 4.23 22.85 -8.22
CA HIS A 292 2.84 22.82 -7.76
C HIS A 292 1.87 23.23 -8.87
N THR A 293 0.78 22.48 -9.01
CA THR A 293 -0.38 22.93 -9.81
C THR A 293 -0.97 24.18 -9.17
N GLY A 294 -1.01 25.29 -9.91
CA GLY A 294 -1.55 26.57 -9.42
C GLY A 294 -0.56 27.45 -8.63
N LYS A 295 0.68 26.97 -8.38
CA LYS A 295 1.78 27.72 -7.76
C LYS A 295 1.45 28.45 -6.45
N ASP A 296 0.52 27.92 -5.66
CA ASP A 296 0.19 28.48 -4.35
C ASP A 296 1.44 28.45 -3.44
N GLN A 297 1.73 29.60 -2.84
CA GLN A 297 2.87 29.82 -1.95
C GLN A 297 2.56 29.43 -0.50
N THR A 298 1.30 29.13 -0.17
CA THR A 298 0.85 28.77 1.17
C THR A 298 0.91 27.26 1.43
N GLY A 299 0.43 26.78 2.58
CA GLY A 299 0.28 25.33 2.83
C GLY A 299 1.57 24.54 3.08
N THR A 300 2.69 25.21 3.37
CA THR A 300 3.95 24.56 3.75
C THR A 300 4.44 25.04 5.11
N ALA A 301 4.82 24.08 5.96
CA ALA A 301 5.27 24.33 7.33
C ALA A 301 6.68 23.77 7.55
N TYR A 302 7.50 24.53 8.25
CA TYR A 302 8.79 24.14 8.81
C TYR A 302 8.72 24.25 10.34
N PHE A 303 9.35 23.32 11.03
CA PHE A 303 9.51 23.32 12.47
C PHE A 303 10.98 23.27 12.83
N GLU A 304 11.42 24.18 13.70
CA GLU A 304 12.81 24.24 14.13
C GLU A 304 13.22 22.99 14.94
N PRO A 305 14.51 22.60 14.89
CA PRO A 305 15.06 21.61 15.80
C PRO A 305 14.78 21.95 17.26
N ASP A 306 14.10 21.04 17.95
CA ASP A 306 13.67 21.19 19.34
C ASP A 306 13.60 19.81 19.98
N GLU A 307 13.66 19.74 21.31
CA GLU A 307 13.60 18.47 22.04
C GLU A 307 12.35 17.64 21.69
N ARG A 308 11.22 18.31 21.38
CA ARG A 308 9.97 17.65 20.97
C ARG A 308 10.05 16.94 19.62
N ASN A 309 11.08 17.21 18.82
CA ASN A 309 11.31 16.56 17.53
C ASN A 309 12.70 15.88 17.43
N ASP A 310 13.24 15.43 18.57
CA ASP A 310 14.57 14.81 18.70
C ASP A 310 15.71 15.68 18.14
N MET A 311 15.56 17.01 18.20
CA MET A 311 16.50 17.96 17.58
C MET A 311 16.67 17.79 16.06
N LYS A 312 15.69 17.20 15.38
CA LYS A 312 15.73 16.97 13.92
C LYS A 312 15.06 18.08 13.11
N GLY A 313 14.14 18.83 13.73
CA GLY A 313 13.23 19.73 13.04
C GLY A 313 12.11 18.97 12.31
N GLY A 314 11.28 19.71 11.58
CA GLY A 314 10.16 19.15 10.83
C GLY A 314 9.88 19.92 9.55
N PHE A 315 9.39 19.22 8.53
CA PHE A 315 8.92 19.85 7.30
C PHE A 315 7.70 19.11 6.78
N LYS A 316 6.67 19.86 6.38
CA LYS A 316 5.53 19.31 5.66
C LYS A 316 4.97 20.32 4.67
N CYS A 317 4.79 19.86 3.44
CA CYS A 317 4.00 20.55 2.42
C CYS A 317 2.68 19.79 2.22
N GLN A 318 1.57 20.54 2.12
CA GLN A 318 0.23 19.97 1.89
C GLN A 318 -0.09 19.78 0.40
N HIS A 319 0.79 20.22 -0.50
CA HIS A 319 0.58 20.09 -1.94
C HIS A 319 0.95 18.69 -2.44
N GLY A 320 0.13 18.17 -3.37
CA GLY A 320 0.25 16.82 -3.94
C GLY A 320 1.67 16.46 -4.40
N HIS A 321 2.33 17.37 -5.12
CA HIS A 321 3.71 17.22 -5.60
C HIS A 321 4.73 16.95 -4.48
N CYS A 322 4.52 17.52 -3.29
CA CYS A 322 5.48 17.49 -2.19
C CYS A 322 5.04 16.59 -1.03
N THR A 323 4.00 15.77 -1.21
CA THR A 323 3.45 14.87 -0.18
C THR A 323 4.48 13.90 0.40
N HIS A 324 5.46 13.50 -0.41
CA HIS A 324 6.57 12.61 -0.07
C HIS A 324 7.75 13.30 0.62
N ARG A 325 7.80 14.64 0.61
CA ARG A 325 8.95 15.40 1.09
C ARG A 325 8.91 15.57 2.61
N THR A 326 10.10 15.50 3.20
CA THR A 326 10.36 15.47 4.64
C THR A 326 11.41 16.51 5.03
N ILE A 327 11.74 16.59 6.31
CA ILE A 327 12.81 17.48 6.80
C ILE A 327 14.16 17.18 6.14
N ALA A 328 14.45 15.92 5.78
CA ALA A 328 15.67 15.56 5.08
C ALA A 328 15.75 16.14 3.65
N ASP A 329 14.60 16.28 2.98
CA ASP A 329 14.55 16.93 1.66
C ASP A 329 14.79 18.44 1.78
N LEU A 330 14.27 19.05 2.85
CA LEU A 330 14.54 20.45 3.16
C LEU A 330 16.01 20.65 3.52
N ASP A 331 16.62 19.78 4.33
CA ASP A 331 18.05 19.80 4.65
C ASP A 331 18.89 19.82 3.36
N TRP A 332 18.56 18.94 2.41
CA TRP A 332 19.27 18.84 1.15
C TRP A 332 19.08 20.08 0.27
N PHE A 333 17.86 20.63 0.22
CA PHE A 333 17.60 21.89 -0.46
C PHE A 333 18.44 23.03 0.13
N ILE A 334 18.51 23.15 1.46
CA ILE A 334 19.30 24.18 2.15
C ILE A 334 20.78 24.06 1.82
N VAL A 335 21.35 22.85 1.85
CA VAL A 335 22.74 22.61 1.47
C VAL A 335 23.01 23.07 0.03
N ARG A 336 22.11 22.78 -0.91
CA ARG A 336 22.26 23.21 -2.31
C ARG A 336 22.08 24.71 -2.50
N LEU A 337 21.15 25.31 -1.76
CA LEU A 337 20.90 26.74 -1.80
C LEU A 337 22.12 27.54 -1.31
N LEU A 338 22.79 27.07 -0.25
CA LEU A 338 24.01 27.68 0.26
C LEU A 338 25.20 27.45 -0.68
N ALA A 339 25.38 26.23 -1.19
CA ALA A 339 26.46 25.92 -2.14
C ALA A 339 26.34 26.70 -3.47
N GLY A 340 25.13 27.10 -3.87
CA GLY A 340 24.90 27.95 -5.05
C GLY A 340 25.12 29.44 -4.81
N ARG A 341 25.26 29.89 -3.55
CA ARG A 341 25.55 31.29 -3.20
C ARG A 341 27.05 31.61 -3.16
N ASP A 342 27.90 30.60 -3.02
CA ASP A 342 29.37 30.74 -3.07
C ASP A 342 29.93 30.79 -4.51
N ALA A 343 29.04 30.79 -5.52
CA ALA A 343 29.39 30.83 -6.94
C ALA A 343 28.96 32.15 -7.63
N ALA A 344 28.64 33.19 -6.85
CA ALA A 344 28.27 34.51 -7.34
C ALA A 344 29.29 35.58 -6.94
#